data_AF-A0AAV3RSS6-F1
#
_entry.id   AF-A0AAV3RSS6-F1
#
_cell.length_a   1.000
_cell.length_b   1.000
_cell.length_c   1.000
_cell.angle_alpha   90.00
_cell.angle_beta   90.00
_cell.angle_gamma   90.00
#
_symmetry.space_group_name_H-M   'P 1'
#
loop_
_entity.id
_entity.type
_entity.pdbx_description
1 polymer ?
#
loop_
_entity_poly.entity_id
_entity_poly.type
_entity_poly.pdbx_seq_one_letter_code
_entity_poly.pdbx_strand_id
1 'polypeptide(L)'
;MRVHQVKNRISCMQDSNGILVEEYEEVKRIIVEYYKNFFTPKECVPCVKSDVENLLQRSISPNQERNICSAVTGAEIEEVMLSLKLGKAPGPDGFSTDFYKDAWPTVGRSIIDAVQNFFTTSLMPKFENSSTISLIPKVLQPKMMKDFRPILCCNVIYKCISTILANRLNETLNDVVEFNKLHMFLEGQYQME
;
A
#
# COMPACT_ATOMS: atom_id res chain seq x y z
N MET A 1 -13.47 -3.10 27.88
CA MET A 1 -12.67 -3.88 26.90
C MET A 1 -13.46 -4.96 26.14
N ARG A 2 -14.39 -5.70 26.77
CA ARG A 2 -15.15 -6.80 26.13
C ARG A 2 -16.22 -6.39 25.09
N VAL A 3 -16.80 -5.19 25.18
CA VAL A 3 -17.91 -4.78 24.28
C VAL A 3 -17.44 -4.39 22.87
N HIS A 4 -16.18 -3.94 22.72
CA HIS A 4 -15.58 -3.65 21.41
C HIS A 4 -15.16 -4.91 20.64
N GLN A 5 -14.79 -5.99 21.35
CA GLN A 5 -14.36 -7.25 20.71
C GLN A 5 -15.51 -8.00 20.01
N VAL A 6 -16.75 -7.85 20.48
CA VAL A 6 -17.92 -8.53 19.88
C VAL A 6 -18.35 -7.85 18.57
N LYS A 7 -18.15 -6.53 18.42
CA LYS A 7 -18.55 -5.77 17.22
C LYS A 7 -17.59 -5.90 16.03
N ASN A 8 -16.35 -6.32 16.27
CA ASN A 8 -15.30 -6.40 15.23
C ASN A 8 -14.99 -7.84 14.79
N ARG A 9 -15.84 -8.81 15.17
CA ARG A 9 -15.69 -10.21 14.75
C ARG A 9 -16.57 -10.46 13.53
N ILE A 10 -15.97 -10.98 12.47
CA ILE A 10 -16.73 -11.52 11.33
C ILE A 10 -17.32 -12.86 11.80
N SER A 11 -18.63 -12.86 12.06
CA SER A 11 -19.35 -14.04 12.57
C SER A 11 -19.92 -14.92 11.47
N CYS A 12 -20.16 -14.36 10.28
CA CYS A 12 -20.68 -15.10 9.15
C CYS A 12 -20.23 -14.49 7.82
N MET A 13 -20.27 -15.30 6.76
CA MET A 13 -19.95 -14.91 5.39
C MET A 13 -20.80 -15.71 4.42
N GLN A 14 -21.22 -15.09 3.33
CA GLN A 14 -21.91 -15.73 2.23
C GLN A 14 -20.90 -16.32 1.24
N ASP A 15 -21.06 -17.59 0.89
CA ASP A 15 -20.23 -18.28 -0.11
C ASP A 15 -20.61 -17.91 -1.56
N SER A 16 -19.92 -18.51 -2.53
CA SER A 16 -20.18 -18.31 -3.96
C SER A 16 -21.54 -18.84 -4.44
N ASN A 17 -22.15 -19.76 -3.69
CA ASN A 17 -23.48 -20.33 -3.98
C ASN A 17 -24.59 -19.52 -3.31
N GLY A 18 -24.26 -18.48 -2.57
CA GLY A 18 -25.20 -17.64 -1.85
C GLY A 18 -25.60 -18.18 -0.47
N ILE A 19 -24.94 -19.22 0.03
CA ILE A 19 -25.20 -19.85 1.33
C ILE A 19 -24.48 -19.07 2.43
N LEU A 20 -25.18 -18.77 3.52
CA LEU A 20 -24.59 -18.15 4.69
C LEU A 20 -23.86 -19.20 5.53
N VAL A 21 -22.58 -18.94 5.80
CA VAL A 21 -21.75 -19.78 6.65
C VAL A 21 -21.35 -19.03 7.91
N GLU A 22 -21.42 -19.72 9.05
CA GLU A 22 -21.06 -19.18 10.38
C GLU A 22 -19.87 -19.94 11.03
N GLU A 23 -19.46 -21.06 10.43
CA GLU A 23 -18.32 -21.84 10.90
C GLU A 23 -17.01 -21.07 10.64
N TYR A 24 -16.14 -21.01 11.65
CA TYR A 24 -14.99 -20.11 11.66
C TYR A 24 -13.94 -20.45 10.61
N GLU A 25 -13.59 -21.73 10.45
CA GLU A 25 -12.59 -22.14 9.46
C GLU A 25 -13.10 -21.94 8.04
N GLU A 26 -14.40 -22.10 7.82
CA GLU A 26 -15.05 -21.91 6.53
C GLU A 26 -15.16 -20.43 6.17
N VAL A 27 -15.52 -19.55 7.12
CA VAL A 27 -15.46 -18.09 6.94
C VAL A 27 -14.03 -17.65 6.59
N LYS A 28 -13.03 -18.18 7.29
CA LYS A 28 -11.62 -17.91 7.01
C LYS A 28 -11.19 -18.43 5.64
N ARG A 29 -11.65 -19.62 5.23
CA ARG A 29 -11.41 -20.19 3.90
C ARG A 29 -11.96 -19.27 2.81
N ILE A 30 -13.20 -18.81 2.94
CA ILE A 30 -13.83 -17.87 2.00
C ILE A 30 -13.02 -16.59 1.87
N ILE A 31 -12.58 -15.99 2.98
CA ILE A 31 -11.77 -14.76 2.98
C ILE A 31 -10.43 -14.98 2.27
N VAL A 32 -9.72 -16.07 2.60
CA VAL A 32 -8.42 -16.39 2.02
C VAL A 32 -8.54 -16.67 0.53
N GLU A 33 -9.53 -17.46 0.11
CA GLU A 33 -9.78 -17.77 -1.29
C GLU A 33 -10.16 -16.52 -2.08
N TYR A 34 -11.01 -15.66 -1.53
CA TYR A 34 -11.36 -14.38 -2.14
C TYR A 34 -10.11 -13.53 -2.44
N TYR A 35 -9.24 -13.31 -1.45
CA TYR A 35 -8.05 -12.48 -1.67
C TYR A 35 -6.98 -13.18 -2.51
N LYS A 36 -6.83 -14.50 -2.41
CA LYS A 36 -5.97 -15.25 -3.34
C LYS A 36 -6.41 -15.03 -4.77
N ASN A 37 -7.70 -15.18 -5.06
CA ASN A 37 -8.25 -14.97 -6.40
C ASN A 37 -8.18 -13.50 -6.83
N PHE A 38 -8.31 -12.55 -5.88
CA PHE A 38 -8.20 -11.12 -6.14
C PHE A 38 -6.78 -10.69 -6.50
N PHE A 39 -5.76 -11.20 -5.79
CA PHE A 39 -4.35 -10.86 -6.02
C PHE A 39 -3.66 -11.76 -7.03
N THR A 40 -4.30 -12.84 -7.50
CA THR A 40 -3.76 -13.65 -8.59
C THR A 40 -3.92 -12.89 -9.90
N PRO A 41 -2.84 -12.65 -10.66
CA PRO A 41 -2.94 -12.04 -11.97
C PRO A 41 -3.89 -12.85 -12.84
N LYS A 42 -4.96 -12.22 -13.31
CA LYS A 42 -5.79 -12.78 -14.38
C LYS A 42 -5.06 -12.53 -15.69
N GLU A 43 -5.26 -13.40 -16.70
CA GLU A 43 -4.69 -13.18 -18.02
C GLU A 43 -4.91 -11.72 -18.45
N CYS A 44 -3.82 -10.98 -18.65
CA CYS A 44 -3.90 -9.63 -19.14
C CYS A 44 -4.53 -9.69 -20.53
N VAL A 45 -5.70 -9.07 -20.69
CA VAL A 45 -6.16 -8.68 -22.02
C VAL A 45 -5.02 -7.85 -22.61
N PRO A 46 -4.57 -8.12 -23.85
CA PRO A 46 -3.56 -7.30 -24.49
C PRO A 46 -4.05 -5.84 -24.48
N CYS A 47 -3.46 -5.03 -23.60
CA CYS A 47 -3.58 -3.59 -23.64
C CYS A 47 -3.15 -3.19 -25.05
N VAL A 48 -4.06 -2.59 -25.83
CA VAL A 48 -3.67 -2.05 -27.13
C VAL A 48 -2.67 -0.95 -26.83
N LYS A 49 -1.39 -1.18 -27.17
CA LYS A 49 -0.28 -0.26 -26.86
C LYS A 49 -0.58 1.19 -27.28
N SER A 50 -1.40 1.35 -28.34
CA SER A 50 -1.86 2.64 -28.85
C SER A 50 -2.51 3.52 -27.79
N ASP A 51 -3.25 2.96 -26.83
CA ASP A 51 -4.01 3.76 -25.87
C ASP A 51 -3.09 4.39 -24.83
N VAL A 52 -2.03 3.69 -24.42
CA VAL A 52 -1.02 4.20 -23.48
C VAL A 52 -0.08 5.19 -24.16
N GLU A 53 0.33 4.92 -25.40
CA GLU A 53 1.17 5.83 -26.19
C GLU A 53 0.46 7.18 -26.44
N ASN A 54 -0.86 7.17 -26.66
CA ASN A 54 -1.65 8.39 -26.80
C ASN A 54 -1.83 9.18 -25.49
N LEU A 55 -1.71 8.51 -24.34
CA LEU A 55 -1.79 9.14 -23.01
C LEU A 55 -0.45 9.75 -22.59
N LEU A 56 0.67 9.17 -23.02
CA LEU A 56 2.04 9.62 -22.74
C LEU A 56 2.52 10.56 -23.84
N GLN A 57 2.05 11.80 -23.82
CA GLN A 57 2.37 12.79 -24.86
C GLN A 57 3.82 13.31 -24.78
N ARG A 58 4.52 13.06 -23.67
CA ARG A 58 5.89 13.51 -23.43
C ARG A 58 6.74 12.39 -22.86
N SER A 59 7.98 12.31 -23.30
CA SER A 59 8.99 11.48 -22.64
C SER A 59 9.61 12.24 -21.47
N ILE A 60 10.07 11.50 -20.46
CA ILE A 60 10.85 12.06 -19.36
C ILE A 60 12.14 12.70 -19.90
N SER A 61 12.53 13.83 -19.33
CA SER A 61 13.80 14.46 -19.64
C SER A 61 14.98 13.66 -19.04
N PRO A 62 16.20 13.79 -19.60
CA PRO A 62 17.39 13.16 -19.02
C PRO A 62 17.69 13.58 -17.57
N ASN A 63 17.16 14.72 -17.12
CA ASN A 63 17.27 15.14 -15.72
C ASN A 63 16.30 14.38 -14.83
N GLN A 64 15.05 14.20 -15.26
CA GLN A 64 14.04 13.44 -14.52
C GLN A 64 14.45 11.96 -14.42
N GLU A 65 14.94 11.38 -15.52
CA GLU A 65 15.47 10.01 -15.51
C GLU A 65 16.61 9.87 -14.49
N ARG A 66 17.57 10.80 -14.48
CA ARG A 66 18.66 10.79 -13.50
C ARG A 66 18.15 10.96 -12.06
N ASN A 67 17.14 11.79 -11.83
CA ASN A 67 16.58 12.00 -10.50
C ASN A 67 15.91 10.72 -9.98
N ILE A 68 15.06 10.09 -10.80
CA ILE A 68 14.38 8.82 -10.43
C ILE A 68 15.43 7.73 -10.12
N CYS A 69 16.44 7.60 -10.98
CA CYS A 69 17.47 6.57 -10.88
C CYS A 69 18.62 6.91 -9.94
N SER A 70 18.62 8.10 -9.31
CA SER A 70 19.70 8.51 -8.42
C SER A 70 19.75 7.63 -7.17
N ALA A 71 20.92 7.56 -6.52
CA ALA A 71 21.02 6.87 -5.24
C ALA A 71 20.16 7.58 -4.18
N VAL A 72 19.43 6.81 -3.38
CA VAL A 72 18.67 7.34 -2.24
C VAL A 72 19.62 7.75 -1.13
N THR A 73 19.45 8.97 -0.61
CA THR A 73 20.33 9.53 0.43
C THR A 73 19.80 9.25 1.83
N GLY A 74 20.69 9.22 2.83
CA GLY A 74 20.28 9.08 4.23
C GLY A 74 19.34 10.22 4.70
N ALA A 75 19.58 11.43 4.21
CA ALA A 75 18.74 12.59 4.53
C ALA A 75 17.32 12.46 3.95
N GLU A 76 17.19 12.00 2.71
CA GLU A 76 15.90 11.71 2.07
C GLU A 76 15.12 10.62 2.84
N ILE A 77 15.82 9.57 3.29
CA ILE A 77 15.21 8.49 4.08
C ILE A 77 14.72 9.03 5.43
N GLU A 78 15.56 9.81 6.12
CA GLU A 78 15.22 10.44 7.39
C GLU A 78 14.01 11.37 7.25
N GLU A 79 14.02 12.25 6.25
CA GLU A 79 12.93 13.15 5.95
C GLU A 79 11.61 12.39 5.73
N VAL A 80 11.64 11.36 4.89
CA VAL A 80 10.45 10.52 4.65
C VAL A 80 10.00 9.84 5.93
N MET A 81 10.90 9.21 6.69
CA MET A 81 10.55 8.54 7.96
C MET A 81 9.92 9.51 8.96
N LEU A 82 10.44 10.72 9.08
CA LEU A 82 9.92 11.75 9.98
C LEU A 82 8.64 12.41 9.45
N SER A 83 8.36 12.33 8.14
CA SER A 83 7.11 12.80 7.54
C SER A 83 5.93 11.83 7.75
N LEU A 84 6.20 10.54 7.99
CA LEU A 84 5.16 9.53 8.15
C LEU A 84 4.19 9.89 9.29
N LYS A 85 2.88 9.69 9.06
CA LYS A 85 1.83 10.04 10.02
C LYS A 85 1.90 9.18 11.28
N LEU A 86 1.79 9.81 12.45
CA LEU A 86 1.72 9.16 13.76
C LEU A 86 0.37 8.49 14.01
N GLY A 87 0.30 7.60 15.00
CA GLY A 87 -0.94 6.95 15.43
C GLY A 87 -1.56 6.02 14.39
N LYS A 88 -0.75 5.53 13.44
CA LYS A 88 -1.17 4.54 12.44
C LYS A 88 -0.94 3.12 12.98
N ALA A 89 -1.78 2.19 12.57
CA ALA A 89 -1.63 0.79 12.92
C ALA A 89 -0.27 0.25 12.42
N PRO A 90 0.47 -0.51 13.26
CA PRO A 90 1.72 -1.13 12.87
C PRO A 90 1.50 -2.24 11.83
N GLY A 91 2.59 -2.67 11.20
CA GLY A 91 2.59 -3.88 10.37
C GLY A 91 2.58 -5.14 11.23
N PRO A 92 2.74 -6.32 10.59
CA PRO A 92 2.93 -7.60 11.28
C PRO A 92 4.10 -7.63 12.28
N ASP A 93 5.08 -6.74 12.11
CA ASP A 93 6.23 -6.59 13.00
C ASP A 93 5.90 -5.95 14.37
N GLY A 94 4.74 -5.29 14.48
CA GLY A 94 4.31 -4.60 15.69
C GLY A 94 4.97 -3.23 15.92
N PHE A 95 5.88 -2.77 15.05
CA PHE A 95 6.56 -1.49 15.21
C PHE A 95 5.78 -0.37 14.50
N SER A 96 5.36 0.64 15.26
CA SER A 96 4.63 1.80 14.74
C SER A 96 5.58 2.88 14.23
N THR A 97 5.04 3.84 13.48
CA THR A 97 5.78 5.03 13.08
C THR A 97 6.28 5.80 14.30
N ASP A 98 5.46 5.90 15.34
CA ASP A 98 5.80 6.54 16.62
C ASP A 98 7.07 5.91 17.22
N PHE A 99 7.15 4.57 17.27
CA PHE A 99 8.35 3.86 17.71
C PHE A 99 9.61 4.27 16.93
N TYR A 100 9.54 4.27 15.59
CA TYR A 100 10.71 4.58 14.77
C TYR A 100 11.17 6.03 14.92
N LYS A 101 10.24 6.97 15.11
CA LYS A 101 10.61 8.38 15.34
C LYS A 101 11.23 8.58 16.72
N ASP A 102 10.65 7.98 17.75
CA ASP A 102 11.15 8.07 19.12
C ASP A 102 12.52 7.39 19.26
N ALA A 103 12.69 6.21 18.64
CA ALA A 103 13.93 5.44 18.67
C ALA A 103 14.94 5.83 17.58
N TRP A 104 14.65 6.86 16.78
CA TRP A 104 15.48 7.25 15.63
C TRP A 104 16.98 7.44 15.96
N PRO A 105 17.36 8.07 17.08
CA PRO A 105 18.78 8.20 17.45
C PRO A 105 19.49 6.84 17.63
N THR A 106 18.74 5.77 17.89
CA THR A 106 19.28 4.42 18.09
C THR A 106 19.21 3.59 16.81
N VAL A 107 18.05 3.58 16.12
CA VAL A 107 17.82 2.67 14.98
C VAL A 107 18.04 3.32 13.62
N GLY A 108 18.07 4.65 13.54
CA GLY A 108 18.03 5.41 12.28
C GLY A 108 19.13 5.02 11.30
N ARG A 109 20.36 4.79 11.80
CA ARG A 109 21.47 4.35 10.95
C ARG A 109 21.18 3.00 10.28
N SER A 110 20.70 2.02 11.05
CA SER A 110 20.36 0.70 10.53
C SER A 110 19.21 0.75 9.52
N ILE A 111 18.23 1.63 9.74
CA ILE A 111 17.12 1.84 8.79
C ILE A 111 17.63 2.46 7.49
N ILE A 112 18.50 3.47 7.56
CA ILE A 112 19.13 4.07 6.38
C ILE A 112 19.88 3.01 5.58
N ASP A 113 20.74 2.23 6.24
CA ASP A 113 21.53 1.20 5.57
C ASP A 113 20.62 0.12 4.93
N ALA A 114 19.55 -0.28 5.61
CA ALA A 114 18.58 -1.25 5.09
C ALA A 114 17.82 -0.73 3.86
N VAL A 115 17.34 0.52 3.89
CA VAL A 115 16.61 1.14 2.79
C VAL A 115 17.55 1.36 1.59
N GLN A 116 18.76 1.88 1.80
CA GLN A 116 19.74 2.04 0.71
C GLN A 116 20.13 0.70 0.08
N ASN A 117 20.28 -0.35 0.89
CA ASN A 117 20.53 -1.69 0.38
C ASN A 117 19.36 -2.19 -0.49
N PHE A 118 18.12 -1.93 -0.10
CA PHE A 118 16.96 -2.25 -0.96
C PHE A 118 17.05 -1.53 -2.31
N PHE A 119 17.33 -0.23 -2.34
CA PHE A 119 17.44 0.52 -3.60
C PHE A 119 18.62 0.08 -4.47
N THR A 120 19.66 -0.52 -3.88
CA THR A 120 20.83 -1.04 -4.62
C THR A 120 20.60 -2.46 -5.14
N THR A 121 19.96 -3.32 -4.35
CA THR A 121 19.85 -4.76 -4.64
C THR A 121 18.47 -5.17 -5.16
N SER A 122 17.46 -4.32 -4.98
CA SER A 122 16.04 -4.64 -5.18
C SER A 122 15.54 -5.81 -4.31
N LEU A 123 16.28 -6.18 -3.25
CA LEU A 123 15.94 -7.27 -2.36
C LEU A 123 15.37 -6.73 -1.05
N MET A 124 14.16 -7.17 -0.73
CA MET A 124 13.52 -6.91 0.56
C MET A 124 13.32 -8.24 1.31
N PRO A 125 13.72 -8.32 2.58
CA PRO A 125 13.39 -9.48 3.41
C PRO A 125 11.88 -9.74 3.42
N LYS A 126 11.47 -11.02 3.36
CA LYS A 126 10.04 -11.40 3.33
C LYS A 126 9.25 -10.86 4.52
N PHE A 127 9.90 -10.76 5.68
CA PHE A 127 9.29 -10.20 6.87
C PHE A 127 8.99 -8.70 6.72
N GLU A 128 9.89 -7.93 6.10
CA GLU A 128 9.67 -6.51 5.84
C GLU A 128 8.60 -6.24 4.78
N ASN A 129 8.50 -7.13 3.80
CA ASN A 129 7.44 -7.10 2.79
C ASN A 129 6.12 -7.76 3.28
N SER A 130 6.03 -8.12 4.56
CA SER A 130 4.81 -8.72 5.10
C SER A 130 3.74 -7.65 5.38
N SER A 131 2.48 -8.03 5.26
CA SER A 131 1.35 -7.13 5.51
C SER A 131 0.16 -7.89 6.10
N THR A 132 -0.60 -7.23 6.97
CA THR A 132 -1.88 -7.73 7.46
C THR A 132 -3.03 -7.05 6.72
N ILE A 133 -3.99 -7.83 6.24
CA ILE A 133 -5.24 -7.30 5.70
C ILE A 133 -6.25 -7.19 6.84
N SER A 134 -6.63 -5.97 7.18
CA SER A 134 -7.69 -5.67 8.14
C SER A 134 -9.00 -5.40 7.39
N LEU A 135 -10.08 -6.07 7.78
CA LEU A 135 -11.39 -5.94 7.12
C LEU A 135 -12.30 -5.01 7.93
N ILE A 136 -12.62 -3.84 7.36
CA ILE A 136 -13.54 -2.87 7.99
C ILE A 136 -14.92 -2.95 7.32
N PRO A 137 -16.00 -3.22 8.07
CA PRO A 137 -17.36 -3.20 7.53
C PRO A 137 -17.72 -1.85 6.89
N LYS A 138 -18.32 -1.87 5.70
CA LYS A 138 -18.93 -0.70 5.05
C LYS A 138 -20.40 -0.52 5.46
N VAL A 139 -21.03 -1.60 5.93
CA VAL A 139 -22.46 -1.67 6.29
C VAL A 139 -22.62 -2.31 7.66
N LEU A 140 -23.78 -2.11 8.30
CA LEU A 140 -24.05 -2.60 9.66
C LEU A 140 -24.02 -4.12 9.80
N GLN A 141 -24.44 -4.85 8.77
CA GLN A 141 -24.51 -6.31 8.76
C GLN A 141 -23.83 -6.84 7.49
N PRO A 142 -22.48 -6.83 7.45
CA PRO A 142 -21.76 -7.29 6.28
C PRO A 142 -21.93 -8.80 6.15
N LYS A 143 -22.30 -9.26 4.95
CA LYS A 143 -22.48 -10.70 4.66
C LYS A 143 -21.59 -11.17 3.52
N MET A 144 -21.09 -10.26 2.69
CA MET A 144 -20.26 -10.57 1.54
C MET A 144 -18.90 -9.89 1.63
N MET A 145 -17.88 -10.43 0.99
CA MET A 145 -16.54 -9.82 0.94
C MET A 145 -16.54 -8.37 0.43
N LYS A 146 -17.44 -8.04 -0.51
CA LYS A 146 -17.61 -6.68 -1.04
C LYS A 146 -18.12 -5.66 0.00
N ASP A 147 -18.77 -6.14 1.05
CA ASP A 147 -19.29 -5.32 2.16
C ASP A 147 -18.18 -4.87 3.11
N PHE A 148 -16.96 -5.38 2.93
CA PHE A 148 -15.78 -4.97 3.68
C PHE A 148 -14.88 -4.07 2.82
N ARG A 149 -14.23 -3.12 3.48
CA ARG A 149 -13.09 -2.38 2.94
C ARG A 149 -11.81 -3.03 3.47
N PRO A 150 -10.95 -3.60 2.61
CA PRO A 150 -9.63 -4.02 3.04
C PRO A 150 -8.77 -2.80 3.37
N ILE A 151 -8.06 -2.86 4.48
CA ILE A 151 -6.94 -1.98 4.80
C ILE A 151 -5.69 -2.84 4.90
N LEU A 152 -4.68 -2.50 4.11
CA LEU A 152 -3.38 -3.15 4.16
C LEU A 152 -2.51 -2.45 5.22
N CYS A 153 -2.16 -3.19 6.28
CA CYS A 153 -1.24 -2.75 7.31
C CYS A 153 0.14 -3.35 7.01
N CYS A 154 1.00 -2.57 6.35
CA CYS A 154 2.39 -2.92 6.05
C CYS A 154 3.36 -2.37 7.11
N ASN A 155 4.54 -3.00 7.21
CA ASN A 155 5.65 -2.52 8.05
C ASN A 155 6.06 -1.10 7.67
N VAL A 156 6.59 -0.35 8.65
CA VAL A 156 6.97 1.06 8.45
C VAL A 156 8.12 1.20 7.46
N ILE A 157 9.06 0.26 7.45
CA ILE A 157 10.18 0.25 6.49
C ILE A 157 9.64 0.12 5.05
N TYR A 158 8.68 -0.77 4.82
CA TYR A 158 8.01 -0.89 3.52
C TYR A 158 7.31 0.42 3.11
N LYS A 159 6.62 1.08 4.06
CA LYS A 159 5.96 2.37 3.83
C LYS A 159 6.98 3.43 3.43
N CYS A 160 8.12 3.53 4.12
CA CYS A 160 9.20 4.46 3.79
C CYS A 160 9.69 4.27 2.34
N ILE A 161 10.02 3.03 1.97
CA ILE A 161 10.48 2.69 0.61
C ILE A 161 9.44 3.07 -0.44
N SER A 162 8.19 2.69 -0.21
CA SER A 162 7.09 2.98 -1.12
C SER A 162 6.82 4.48 -1.24
N THR A 163 6.96 5.24 -0.16
CA THR A 163 6.85 6.71 -0.17
C THR A 163 7.98 7.36 -0.95
N ILE A 164 9.23 6.91 -0.79
CA ILE A 164 10.36 7.42 -1.59
C ILE A 164 10.12 7.19 -3.08
N LEU A 165 9.71 5.97 -3.45
CA LEU A 165 9.37 5.63 -4.84
C LEU A 165 8.23 6.51 -5.38
N ALA A 166 7.15 6.66 -4.60
CA ALA A 166 6.01 7.48 -4.99
C ALA A 166 6.38 8.96 -5.17
N ASN A 167 7.19 9.53 -4.27
CA ASN A 167 7.62 10.92 -4.34
C ASN A 167 8.44 11.17 -5.62
N ARG A 168 9.45 10.33 -5.89
CA ARG A 168 10.28 10.44 -7.10
C ARG A 168 9.49 10.26 -8.39
N LEU A 169 8.51 9.35 -8.39
CA LEU A 169 7.61 9.16 -9.54
C LEU A 169 6.67 10.35 -9.73
N ASN A 170 6.08 10.88 -8.66
CA ASN A 170 5.16 12.02 -8.72
C ASN A 170 5.83 13.28 -9.25
N GLU A 171 7.07 13.56 -8.84
CA GLU A 171 7.87 14.68 -9.37
C GLU A 171 8.01 14.61 -10.90
N THR A 172 8.01 13.41 -11.47
CA THR A 172 8.19 13.20 -12.91
C THR A 172 6.86 13.09 -13.66
N LEU A 173 5.86 12.43 -13.08
CA LEU A 173 4.56 12.19 -13.71
C LEU A 173 3.77 13.48 -13.95
N ASN A 174 3.93 14.49 -13.09
CA ASN A 174 3.29 15.79 -13.25
C ASN A 174 3.63 16.49 -14.58
N ASP A 175 4.78 16.18 -15.17
CA ASP A 175 5.23 16.80 -16.44
C ASP A 175 4.89 15.97 -17.69
N VAL A 176 4.61 14.68 -17.49
CA VAL A 176 4.42 13.67 -18.54
C VAL A 176 2.94 13.41 -18.84
N VAL A 177 2.10 13.51 -17.81
CA VAL A 177 0.67 13.20 -17.91
C VAL A 177 -0.15 14.48 -18.10
N GLU A 178 -1.01 14.48 -19.11
CA GLU A 178 -2.02 15.53 -19.25
C GLU A 178 -3.11 15.33 -18.18
N PHE A 179 -3.12 16.19 -17.17
CA PHE A 179 -3.96 16.10 -15.96
C PHE A 179 -5.47 15.86 -16.22
N ASN A 180 -5.98 16.22 -17.40
CA ASN A 180 -7.39 16.09 -17.76
C ASN A 180 -7.82 14.70 -18.27
N LYS A 181 -6.89 13.76 -18.47
CA LYS A 181 -7.18 12.46 -19.12
C LYS A 181 -7.08 11.24 -18.20
N LEU A 182 -6.60 11.39 -16.96
CA LEU A 182 -6.45 10.28 -16.02
C LEU A 182 -7.15 10.60 -14.70
N HIS A 183 -8.11 9.75 -14.30
CA HIS A 183 -8.66 9.70 -12.93
C HIS A 183 -7.63 9.10 -11.95
N MET A 184 -6.40 9.63 -11.94
CA MET A 184 -5.33 9.18 -11.07
C MET A 184 -5.24 10.10 -9.85
N PHE A 185 -5.09 9.49 -8.67
CA PHE A 185 -5.05 10.21 -7.41
C PHE A 185 -3.69 10.91 -7.23
N LEU A 186 -3.56 12.12 -7.77
CA LEU A 186 -2.42 13.00 -7.54
C LEU A 186 -2.77 14.00 -6.42
N GLU A 187 -1.80 14.30 -5.55
CA GLU A 187 -1.98 15.27 -4.46
C GLU A 187 -2.48 16.62 -5.02
N GLY A 188 -3.62 17.11 -4.50
CA GLY A 188 -4.30 18.32 -4.99
C GLY A 188 -5.69 18.08 -5.59
N GLN A 189 -6.09 16.83 -5.83
CA GLN A 189 -7.44 16.46 -6.28
C GLN A 189 -8.46 16.48 -5.12
N TYR A 190 -8.81 17.66 -4.61
CA TYR A 190 -10.05 17.86 -3.86
C TYR A 190 -11.11 18.41 -4.81
N GLN A 191 -12.06 17.57 -5.25
CA GLN A 191 -13.35 18.07 -5.70
C GLN A 191 -14.28 18.08 -4.49
N MET A 192 -14.64 19.31 -4.10
CA MET A 192 -15.81 19.58 -3.28
C MET A 192 -17.05 19.30 -4.12
N GLU A 193 -17.68 18.15 -3.92
CA GLU A 193 -19.12 17.94 -4.08
C GLU A 193 -19.64 16.99 -3.00
#